data_AF-A0A7Y2KXS6-F1
#
_entry.id   AF-A0A7Y2KXS6-F1
#
_cell.length_a   1.000
_cell.length_b   1.000
_cell.length_c   1.000
_cell.angle_alpha   90.00
_cell.angle_beta   90.00
_cell.angle_gamma   90.00
#
_symmetry.space_group_name_H-M   'P 1'
#
loop_
_entity.id
_entity.type
_entity.pdbx_description
1 polymer ?
#
loop_
_entity_poly.entity_id
_entity_poly.type
_entity_poly.pdbx_seq_one_letter_code
_entity_poly.pdbx_strand_id
1 'polypeptide(L)'
;MTAIARLAPAFESSSTTRRAIYLLIGLIAANLLAWAWAFIEFGANPVLMGTALLAYSFGLRHAVDADHIAAIDNVTRKLMQQGKKPIAVGTWFSLGHSTIVVLASFAIAATAMAFKDDMAWFHETGGLIGTLVSSAFLLLFGLLNLVILLSVYKKFKQVKAGQQLAPEELDLLVANKGGLMARIFGRLFNLVDKSWHMYPVGFLFGLGFDTATEIGLLGISATSASHGISLWSIMVFPVLFAVGMALIDSLDNFVMIGAYGWAFSKPVRKLYYN
;
A
#
# COMPACT_ATOMS: atom_id res chain seq x y z
N MET A 1 -27.52 33.20 15.51
CA MET A 1 -26.03 33.29 15.49
C MET A 1 -25.49 31.90 15.78
N THR A 2 -25.33 31.09 14.74
CA THR A 2 -24.97 29.66 14.86
C THR A 2 -23.52 29.49 14.43
N ALA A 3 -22.72 28.91 15.32
CA ALA A 3 -21.30 28.69 15.13
C ALA A 3 -21.04 27.82 13.89
N ILE A 4 -20.46 28.41 12.86
CA ILE A 4 -19.86 27.69 11.74
C ILE A 4 -18.65 26.96 12.31
N ALA A 5 -18.81 25.67 12.62
CA ALA A 5 -17.69 24.78 12.89
C ALA A 5 -16.82 24.71 11.63
N ARG A 6 -15.78 25.55 11.56
CA ARG A 6 -14.76 25.48 10.53
C ARG A 6 -14.05 24.14 10.70
N LEU A 7 -14.31 23.20 9.79
CA LEU A 7 -13.42 22.06 9.59
C LEU A 7 -12.11 22.61 9.05
N ALA A 8 -11.18 22.78 9.97
CA ALA A 8 -9.78 23.11 9.76
C ALA A 8 -9.15 22.25 8.64
N PRO A 9 -8.30 22.80 7.76
CA PRO A 9 -7.49 22.01 6.84
C PRO A 9 -6.78 20.87 7.59
N ALA A 10 -6.71 19.69 6.96
CA ALA A 10 -6.32 18.42 7.56
C ALA A 10 -4.99 18.42 8.38
N PHE A 11 -4.17 19.45 8.21
CA PHE A 11 -2.87 19.66 8.87
C PHE A 11 -2.84 20.67 10.05
N GLU A 12 -3.97 21.13 10.60
CA GLU A 12 -3.92 22.19 11.65
C GLU A 12 -3.42 21.77 13.05
N SER A 13 -3.14 20.49 13.33
CA SER A 13 -2.50 20.12 14.61
C SER A 13 -0.99 19.94 14.43
N SER A 14 -0.19 20.82 15.06
CA SER A 14 1.27 20.81 15.03
C SER A 14 1.90 19.43 15.27
N SER A 15 1.24 18.58 16.08
CA SER A 15 1.65 17.21 16.37
C SER A 15 1.53 16.26 15.17
N THR A 16 0.53 16.41 14.30
CA THR A 16 0.35 15.54 13.11
C THR A 16 1.36 15.86 12.04
N THR A 17 1.56 17.16 11.76
CA THR A 17 2.58 17.63 10.82
C THR A 17 3.97 17.16 11.27
N ARG A 18 4.27 17.28 12.57
CA ARG A 18 5.53 16.79 13.13
C ARG A 18 5.71 15.28 12.96
N ARG A 19 4.67 14.47 13.19
CA ARG A 19 4.73 13.02 12.96
C ARG A 19 4.90 12.66 11.48
N ALA A 20 4.24 13.39 10.58
CA ALA A 20 4.38 13.20 9.14
C ALA A 20 5.81 13.52 8.67
N ILE A 21 6.39 14.62 9.17
CA ILE A 21 7.79 14.98 8.92
C ILE A 21 8.75 13.89 9.41
N TYR A 22 8.54 13.38 10.64
CA TYR A 22 9.38 12.30 11.16
C TYR A 22 9.28 11.01 10.33
N LEU A 23 8.08 10.68 9.84
CA LEU A 23 7.88 9.54 8.96
C LEU A 23 8.64 9.71 7.64
N LEU A 24 8.51 10.89 7.00
CA LEU A 24 9.24 11.20 5.76
C LEU A 24 10.75 11.18 5.94
N ILE A 25 11.27 11.76 7.04
CA ILE A 25 12.69 11.70 7.37
C ILE A 25 13.14 10.25 7.54
N GLY A 26 12.35 9.41 8.23
CA GLY A 26 12.65 7.99 8.38
C GLY A 26 12.71 7.25 7.04
N LEU A 27 11.76 7.53 6.14
CA LEU A 27 11.73 6.92 4.79
C LEU A 27 12.92 7.36 3.93
N ILE A 28 13.29 8.65 3.97
CA ILE A 28 14.47 9.16 3.28
C ILE A 28 15.74 8.53 3.85
N ALA A 29 15.87 8.45 5.18
CA ALA A 29 17.01 7.82 5.83
C ALA A 29 17.13 6.32 5.45
N ALA A 30 16.01 5.59 5.43
CA ALA A 30 16.00 4.19 5.01
C ALA A 30 16.46 4.03 3.54
N ASN A 31 16.00 4.91 2.65
CA ASN A 31 16.45 4.93 1.26
C ASN A 31 17.96 5.21 1.14
N LEU A 32 18.46 6.22 1.85
CA LEU A 32 19.88 6.55 1.85
C LEU A 32 20.74 5.40 2.38
N LEU A 33 20.30 4.72 3.43
CA LEU A 33 21.01 3.56 4.00
C LEU A 33 21.01 2.37 3.04
N ALA A 34 19.88 2.07 2.39
CA ALA A 34 19.80 0.99 1.42
C ALA A 34 20.69 1.25 0.19
N TRP A 35 20.69 2.48 -0.33
CA TRP A 35 21.57 2.87 -1.43
C TRP A 35 23.04 2.89 -1.01
N ALA A 36 23.36 3.37 0.19
CA ALA A 36 24.72 3.31 0.72
C ALA A 36 25.21 1.85 0.80
N TRP A 37 24.38 0.92 1.26
CA TRP A 37 24.70 -0.50 1.26
C TRP A 37 24.94 -1.03 -0.16
N ALA A 38 24.11 -0.66 -1.12
CA ALA A 38 24.30 -1.03 -2.53
C ALA A 38 25.62 -0.48 -3.12
N PHE A 39 26.00 0.76 -2.79
CA PHE A 39 27.29 1.33 -3.22
C PHE A 39 28.49 0.63 -2.60
N ILE A 40 28.39 0.22 -1.33
CA ILE A 40 29.45 -0.52 -0.64
C ILE A 40 29.65 -1.91 -1.26
N GLU A 41 28.55 -2.63 -1.56
CA GLU A 41 28.61 -3.99 -2.10
C GLU A 41 28.90 -4.02 -3.62
N PHE A 42 28.30 -3.11 -4.38
CA PHE A 42 28.25 -3.19 -5.85
C PHE A 42 28.93 -2.03 -6.58
N GLY A 43 29.52 -1.06 -5.87
CA GLY A 43 30.10 0.14 -6.47
C GLY A 43 31.16 -0.12 -7.54
N ALA A 44 31.86 -1.26 -7.47
CA ALA A 44 32.87 -1.67 -8.46
C ALA A 44 32.29 -2.48 -9.64
N ASN A 45 31.02 -2.89 -9.60
CA ASN A 45 30.39 -3.73 -10.61
C ASN A 45 29.18 -3.01 -11.24
N PRO A 46 29.35 -2.39 -12.42
CA PRO A 46 28.28 -1.66 -13.10
C PRO A 46 27.04 -2.50 -13.40
N VAL A 47 27.20 -3.81 -13.64
CA VAL A 47 26.07 -4.72 -13.90
C VAL A 47 25.21 -4.86 -12.66
N LEU A 48 25.82 -5.15 -11.51
CA LEU A 48 25.10 -5.28 -10.23
C LEU A 48 24.47 -3.97 -9.78
N MET A 49 25.15 -2.84 -10.02
CA MET A 49 24.58 -1.51 -9.75
C MET A 49 23.37 -1.23 -10.65
N GLY A 50 23.44 -1.61 -11.94
CA GLY A 50 22.30 -1.55 -12.84
C GLY A 50 21.14 -2.42 -12.35
N THR A 51 21.43 -3.62 -11.86
CA THR A 51 20.41 -4.51 -11.28
C THR A 51 19.82 -3.97 -9.98
N ALA A 52 20.62 -3.31 -9.14
CA ALA A 52 20.14 -2.61 -7.94
C ALA A 52 19.16 -1.49 -8.29
N LEU A 53 19.46 -0.72 -9.34
CA LEU A 53 18.56 0.31 -9.87
C LEU A 53 17.26 -0.28 -10.44
N LEU A 54 17.33 -1.43 -11.11
CA LEU A 54 16.14 -2.16 -11.57
C LEU A 54 15.28 -2.63 -10.39
N ALA A 55 15.87 -3.25 -9.38
CA ALA A 55 15.16 -3.71 -8.18
C ALA A 55 14.46 -2.54 -7.46
N TYR A 56 15.15 -1.41 -7.32
CA TYR A 56 14.56 -0.19 -6.78
C TYR A 56 13.38 0.31 -7.64
N SER A 57 13.57 0.35 -8.97
CA SER A 57 12.54 0.79 -9.92
C SER A 57 11.31 -0.12 -9.91
N PHE A 58 11.50 -1.43 -9.74
CA PHE A 58 10.40 -2.38 -9.55
C PHE A 58 9.64 -2.10 -8.27
N GLY A 59 10.32 -1.76 -7.17
CA GLY A 59 9.66 -1.34 -5.93
C GLY A 59 8.82 -0.09 -6.11
N LEU A 60 9.36 0.93 -6.80
CA LEU A 60 8.62 2.15 -7.13
C LEU A 60 7.40 1.87 -8.01
N ARG A 61 7.54 1.03 -9.04
CA ARG A 61 6.47 0.69 -9.97
C ARG A 61 5.36 -0.10 -9.28
N HIS A 62 5.74 -1.12 -8.51
CA HIS A 62 4.81 -2.01 -7.83
C HIS A 62 3.91 -1.25 -6.85
N ALA A 63 4.44 -0.24 -6.16
CA ALA A 63 3.64 0.62 -5.29
C ALA A 63 2.53 1.42 -6.02
N VAL A 64 2.65 1.59 -7.34
CA VAL A 64 1.65 2.27 -8.18
C VAL A 64 0.62 1.28 -8.73
N ASP A 65 0.73 -0.01 -8.41
CA ASP A 65 -0.25 -1.00 -8.81
C ASP A 65 -1.63 -0.70 -8.19
N ALA A 66 -2.68 -1.03 -8.94
CA ALA A 66 -4.04 -0.64 -8.61
C ALA A 66 -4.52 -1.21 -7.27
N ASP A 67 -3.95 -2.32 -6.84
CA ASP A 67 -4.25 -3.04 -5.61
C ASP A 67 -3.70 -2.31 -4.37
N HIS A 68 -2.45 -1.82 -4.45
CA HIS A 68 -1.82 -0.96 -3.45
C HIS A 68 -2.61 0.34 -3.27
N ILE A 69 -2.82 1.07 -4.38
CA ILE A 69 -3.56 2.34 -4.38
C ILE A 69 -4.96 2.11 -3.80
N ALA A 70 -5.70 1.10 -4.27
CA ALA A 70 -7.06 0.85 -3.80
C ALA A 70 -7.11 0.48 -2.30
N ALA A 71 -6.17 -0.31 -1.79
CA ALA A 71 -6.15 -0.72 -0.39
C ALA A 71 -5.80 0.46 0.54
N ILE A 72 -4.75 1.21 0.21
CA ILE A 72 -4.29 2.38 0.97
C ILE A 72 -5.37 3.46 0.96
N ASP A 73 -5.93 3.76 -0.21
CA ASP A 73 -6.99 4.75 -0.39
C ASP A 73 -8.23 4.42 0.45
N ASN A 74 -8.72 3.18 0.35
CA ASN A 74 -9.91 2.72 1.06
C ASN A 74 -9.79 2.90 2.58
N VAL A 75 -8.65 2.49 3.13
CA VAL A 75 -8.41 2.57 4.59
C VAL A 75 -8.14 4.01 5.02
N THR A 76 -7.41 4.78 4.22
CA THR A 76 -7.18 6.21 4.47
C THR A 76 -8.49 6.97 4.52
N ARG A 77 -9.33 6.81 3.49
CA ARG A 77 -10.68 7.39 3.42
C ARG A 77 -11.52 6.98 4.62
N LYS A 78 -11.56 5.70 4.97
CA LYS A 78 -12.31 5.19 6.12
C LYS A 78 -11.86 5.84 7.43
N LEU A 79 -10.55 5.85 7.71
CA LEU A 79 -10.03 6.41 8.95
C LEU A 79 -10.27 7.92 9.04
N MET A 80 -10.19 8.64 7.92
CA MET A 80 -10.54 10.07 7.86
C MET A 80 -12.03 10.32 8.10
N GLN A 81 -12.93 9.48 7.58
CA GLN A 81 -14.36 9.55 7.87
C GLN A 81 -14.66 9.32 9.37
N GLN A 82 -13.83 8.53 10.06
CA GLN A 82 -13.89 8.36 11.52
C GLN A 82 -13.22 9.52 12.30
N GLY A 83 -12.81 10.59 11.64
CA GLY A 83 -12.14 11.74 12.26
C GLY A 83 -10.67 11.50 12.64
N LYS A 84 -10.06 10.39 12.20
CA LYS A 84 -8.65 10.08 12.46
C LYS A 84 -7.74 10.72 11.40
N LYS A 85 -6.44 10.83 11.71
CA LYS A 85 -5.40 11.35 10.80
C LYS A 85 -4.39 10.26 10.45
N PRO A 86 -4.69 9.41 9.45
CA PRO A 86 -4.00 8.14 9.22
C PRO A 86 -2.68 8.27 8.42
N ILE A 87 -1.71 9.04 8.91
CA ILE A 87 -0.47 9.39 8.17
C ILE A 87 0.46 8.21 7.82
N ALA A 88 0.29 7.03 8.42
CA ALA A 88 1.21 5.90 8.28
C ALA A 88 0.57 4.65 7.62
N VAL A 89 -0.62 4.77 7.01
CA VAL A 89 -1.32 3.62 6.39
C VAL A 89 -0.47 2.99 5.30
N GLY A 90 0.02 3.78 4.33
CA GLY A 90 0.86 3.27 3.24
C GLY A 90 2.17 2.67 3.73
N THR A 91 2.82 3.28 4.72
CA THR A 91 4.05 2.73 5.33
C THR A 91 3.81 1.36 5.98
N TRP A 92 2.74 1.20 6.75
CA TRP A 92 2.45 -0.09 7.38
C TRP A 92 2.07 -1.15 6.36
N PHE A 93 1.35 -0.78 5.30
CA PHE A 93 1.01 -1.67 4.19
C PHE A 93 2.27 -2.19 3.48
N SER A 94 3.11 -1.27 2.98
CA SER A 94 4.38 -1.60 2.32
C SER A 94 5.31 -2.43 3.19
N LEU A 95 5.40 -2.14 4.51
CA LEU A 95 6.22 -2.95 5.43
C LEU A 95 5.70 -4.39 5.55
N GLY A 96 4.38 -4.57 5.63
CA GLY A 96 3.77 -5.89 5.63
C GLY A 96 4.07 -6.67 4.34
N HIS A 97 3.84 -6.04 3.19
CA HIS A 97 4.10 -6.62 1.88
C HIS A 97 5.59 -6.94 1.68
N SER A 98 6.47 -6.00 2.03
CA SER A 98 7.92 -6.17 1.89
C SER A 98 8.47 -7.26 2.79
N THR A 99 7.84 -7.54 3.94
CA THR A 99 8.28 -8.62 4.83
C THR A 99 8.24 -9.97 4.13
N ILE A 100 7.14 -10.27 3.45
CA ILE A 100 7.01 -11.54 2.72
C ILE A 100 7.90 -11.56 1.48
N VAL A 101 8.05 -10.44 0.76
CA VAL A 101 8.99 -10.34 -0.38
C VAL A 101 10.42 -10.64 0.07
N VAL A 102 10.92 -9.99 1.14
CA VAL A 102 12.28 -10.23 1.66
C VAL A 102 12.46 -11.67 2.12
N LEU A 103 11.51 -12.22 2.88
CA LEU A 103 11.58 -13.60 3.37
C LEU A 103 11.56 -14.63 2.23
N ALA A 104 10.69 -14.43 1.24
CA ALA A 104 10.58 -15.31 0.10
C ALA A 104 11.80 -15.18 -0.83
N SER A 105 12.30 -13.97 -1.09
CA SER A 105 13.56 -13.79 -1.84
C SER A 105 14.75 -14.41 -1.11
N PHE A 106 14.82 -14.33 0.22
CA PHE A 106 15.83 -15.04 1.01
C PHE A 106 15.70 -16.55 0.86
N ALA A 107 14.48 -17.10 0.99
CA ALA A 107 14.24 -18.53 0.82
C ALA A 107 14.62 -19.01 -0.58
N ILE A 108 14.24 -18.29 -1.63
CA ILE A 108 14.59 -18.61 -3.02
C ILE A 108 16.10 -18.56 -3.21
N ALA A 109 16.78 -17.51 -2.75
CA ALA A 109 18.23 -17.37 -2.86
C ALA A 109 18.98 -18.46 -2.09
N ALA A 110 18.60 -18.71 -0.83
CA ALA A 110 19.20 -19.74 0.00
C ALA A 110 19.01 -21.14 -0.61
N THR A 111 17.83 -21.41 -1.13
CA THR A 111 17.52 -22.73 -1.70
C THR A 111 18.20 -22.92 -3.05
N ALA A 112 18.28 -21.89 -3.90
CA ALA A 112 19.05 -21.94 -5.15
C ALA A 112 20.56 -22.15 -4.91
N MET A 113 21.09 -21.66 -3.80
CA MET A 113 22.48 -21.91 -3.39
C MET A 113 22.68 -23.31 -2.79
N ALA A 114 21.68 -23.85 -2.09
CA ALA A 114 21.77 -25.13 -1.36
C ALA A 114 21.34 -26.36 -2.18
N PHE A 115 20.38 -26.20 -3.10
CA PHE A 115 19.78 -27.27 -3.88
C PHE A 115 19.69 -26.84 -5.35
N LYS A 116 20.44 -27.53 -6.21
CA LYS A 116 20.37 -27.32 -7.67
C LYS A 116 19.19 -28.02 -8.34
N ASP A 117 18.52 -28.92 -7.64
CA ASP A 117 17.45 -29.77 -8.20
C ASP A 117 16.13 -29.60 -7.43
N ASP A 118 15.03 -29.38 -8.18
CA ASP A 118 13.60 -29.38 -7.80
C ASP A 118 12.99 -28.23 -6.97
N MET A 119 13.04 -27.00 -7.50
CA MET A 119 12.26 -25.83 -7.02
C MET A 119 10.88 -25.63 -7.68
N ALA A 120 10.45 -26.51 -8.60
CA ALA A 120 9.23 -26.29 -9.37
C ALA A 120 7.95 -26.35 -8.51
N TRP A 121 7.84 -27.33 -7.61
CA TRP A 121 6.65 -27.56 -6.78
C TRP A 121 6.36 -26.42 -5.80
N PHE A 122 7.39 -25.83 -5.18
CA PHE A 122 7.22 -24.76 -4.20
C PHE A 122 6.77 -23.45 -4.85
N HIS A 123 7.30 -23.15 -6.04
CA HIS A 123 6.88 -22.00 -6.85
C HIS A 123 5.42 -22.14 -7.31
N GLU A 124 5.03 -23.31 -7.82
CA GLU A 124 3.69 -23.52 -8.36
C GLU A 124 2.61 -23.50 -7.26
N THR A 125 2.85 -24.18 -6.13
CA THR A 125 1.88 -24.24 -5.02
C THR A 125 1.80 -22.92 -4.26
N GLY A 126 2.94 -22.27 -3.99
CA GLY A 126 3.01 -20.98 -3.31
C GLY A 126 2.41 -19.86 -4.15
N GLY A 127 2.72 -19.82 -5.45
CA GLY A 127 2.13 -18.89 -6.40
C GLY A 127 0.61 -19.05 -6.50
N LEU A 128 0.10 -20.28 -6.60
CA LEU A 128 -1.34 -20.52 -6.69
C LEU A 128 -2.09 -20.07 -5.44
N ILE A 129 -1.59 -20.38 -4.24
CA ILE A 129 -2.20 -19.91 -2.98
C ILE A 129 -2.13 -18.39 -2.87
N GLY A 130 -0.98 -17.79 -3.17
CA GLY A 130 -0.77 -16.35 -3.17
C GLY A 130 -1.73 -15.61 -4.10
N THR A 131 -1.84 -16.09 -5.35
CA THR A 131 -2.75 -15.56 -6.35
C THR A 131 -4.20 -15.71 -5.94
N LEU A 132 -4.61 -16.85 -5.36
CA LEU A 132 -5.98 -17.03 -4.86
C LEU A 132 -6.30 -16.07 -3.70
N VAL A 133 -5.41 -15.94 -2.73
CA VAL A 133 -5.60 -15.03 -1.58
C VAL A 133 -5.63 -13.57 -2.07
N SER A 134 -4.65 -13.15 -2.87
CA SER A 134 -4.59 -11.80 -3.45
C SER A 134 -5.82 -11.50 -4.30
N SER A 135 -6.21 -12.43 -5.19
CA SER A 135 -7.42 -12.29 -6.02
C SER A 135 -8.69 -12.16 -5.17
N ALA A 136 -8.82 -12.91 -4.08
CA ALA A 136 -9.96 -12.81 -3.17
C ALA A 136 -10.03 -11.42 -2.49
N PHE A 137 -8.90 -10.90 -2.01
CA PHE A 137 -8.83 -9.55 -1.46
C PHE A 137 -9.11 -8.47 -2.52
N LEU A 138 -8.58 -8.63 -3.73
CA LEU A 138 -8.82 -7.71 -4.85
C LEU A 138 -10.29 -7.66 -5.26
N LEU A 139 -10.94 -8.82 -5.40
CA LEU A 139 -12.38 -8.90 -5.70
C LEU A 139 -13.21 -8.27 -4.57
N LEU A 140 -12.80 -8.47 -3.32
CA LEU A 140 -13.43 -7.85 -2.17
C LEU A 140 -13.32 -6.32 -2.22
N PHE A 141 -12.12 -5.76 -2.41
CA PHE A 141 -11.93 -4.31 -2.53
C PHE A 141 -12.60 -3.73 -3.79
N GLY A 142 -12.60 -4.47 -4.90
CA GLY A 142 -13.32 -4.12 -6.12
C GLY A 142 -14.83 -4.01 -5.88
N LEU A 143 -15.42 -4.98 -5.17
CA LEU A 143 -16.82 -4.92 -4.75
C LEU A 143 -17.11 -3.74 -3.81
N LEU A 144 -16.20 -3.46 -2.88
CA LEU A 144 -16.31 -2.28 -2.00
C LEU A 144 -16.33 -0.98 -2.81
N ASN A 145 -15.38 -0.83 -3.73
CA ASN A 145 -15.30 0.33 -4.61
C ASN A 145 -16.55 0.47 -5.50
N LEU A 146 -17.08 -0.64 -6.03
CA LEU A 146 -18.31 -0.64 -6.82
C LEU A 146 -19.53 -0.20 -6.00
N VAL A 147 -19.66 -0.67 -4.76
CA VAL A 147 -20.76 -0.27 -3.86
C VAL A 147 -20.68 1.22 -3.53
N ILE A 148 -19.47 1.74 -3.31
CA ILE A 148 -19.25 3.18 -3.08
C ILE A 148 -19.64 3.98 -4.33
N LEU A 149 -19.18 3.56 -5.51
CA LEU A 149 -19.50 4.20 -6.80
C LEU A 149 -21.01 4.25 -7.04
N LEU A 150 -21.72 3.13 -6.85
CA LEU A 150 -23.17 3.07 -7.04
C LEU A 150 -23.91 3.99 -6.05
N SER A 151 -23.43 4.07 -4.81
CA SER A 151 -23.99 4.94 -3.78
C SER A 151 -23.80 6.42 -4.11
N VAL A 152 -22.61 6.78 -4.60
CA VAL A 152 -22.26 8.14 -5.06
C VAL A 152 -23.07 8.51 -6.30
N TYR A 153 -23.15 7.61 -7.29
CA TYR A 153 -23.90 7.84 -8.53
C TYR A 153 -25.40 8.08 -8.28
N LYS A 154 -26.01 7.31 -7.36
CA LYS A 154 -27.42 7.54 -6.96
C LYS A 154 -27.62 8.94 -6.37
N LYS A 155 -26.72 9.38 -5.49
CA LYS A 155 -26.78 10.73 -4.90
C LYS A 155 -26.51 11.82 -5.94
N PHE A 156 -25.56 11.60 -6.85
CA PHE A 156 -25.30 12.51 -7.97
C PHE A 156 -26.55 12.70 -8.84
N LYS A 157 -27.29 11.61 -9.11
CA LYS A 157 -28.56 11.68 -9.83
C LYS A 157 -29.65 12.46 -9.07
N GLN A 158 -29.73 12.33 -7.74
CA GLN A 158 -30.68 13.07 -6.89
C GLN A 158 -30.37 14.57 -6.84
N VAL A 159 -29.09 14.94 -6.72
CA VAL A 159 -28.63 16.34 -6.77
C VAL A 159 -28.94 16.97 -8.14
N LYS A 160 -28.65 16.25 -9.22
CA LYS A 160 -28.96 16.70 -10.59
C LYS A 160 -30.47 16.85 -10.83
N ALA A 161 -31.29 16.10 -10.11
CA ALA A 161 -32.75 16.21 -10.13
C ALA A 161 -33.30 17.36 -9.25
N GLY A 162 -32.45 18.17 -8.64
CA GLY A 162 -32.85 19.35 -7.86
C GLY A 162 -33.33 19.04 -6.43
N GLN A 163 -33.15 17.82 -5.94
CA GLN A 163 -33.49 17.47 -4.56
C GLN A 163 -32.45 18.04 -3.59
N GLN A 164 -32.90 18.81 -2.59
CA GLN A 164 -32.03 19.29 -1.51
C GLN A 164 -31.69 18.13 -0.58
N LEU A 165 -30.43 17.69 -0.58
CA LEU A 165 -29.94 16.71 0.38
C LEU A 165 -29.81 17.35 1.76
N ALA A 166 -30.44 16.74 2.76
CA ALA A 166 -30.24 17.12 4.15
C ALA A 166 -28.79 16.85 4.58
N PRO A 167 -28.17 17.70 5.43
CA PRO A 167 -26.79 17.51 5.91
C PRO A 167 -26.55 16.14 6.56
N GLU A 168 -27.58 15.56 7.18
CA GLU A 168 -27.53 14.26 7.85
C GLU A 168 -27.45 13.08 6.86
N GLU A 169 -27.94 13.23 5.62
CA GLU A 169 -27.84 12.21 4.58
C GLU A 169 -26.47 12.20 3.87
N LEU A 170 -25.68 13.27 4.03
CA LEU A 170 -24.29 13.37 3.56
C LEU A 170 -23.31 12.60 4.46
N ASP A 171 -23.67 12.39 5.74
CA ASP A 171 -22.92 11.59 6.71
C ASP A 171 -23.25 10.09 6.65
N LEU A 172 -24.34 9.71 5.98
CA LEU A 172 -24.69 8.32 5.67
C LEU A 172 -23.83 7.73 4.53
N LEU A 173 -22.52 7.96 4.54
CA LEU A 173 -21.55 7.15 3.77
C LEU A 173 -21.25 5.81 4.46
N VAL A 174 -21.65 5.65 5.73
CA VAL A 174 -21.28 4.49 6.55
C VAL A 174 -22.49 3.68 7.04
N ALA A 175 -23.67 4.29 7.17
CA ALA A 175 -24.85 3.61 7.70
C ALA A 175 -25.84 3.26 6.59
N ASN A 176 -25.47 2.31 5.74
CA ASN A 176 -26.44 1.55 4.95
C ASN A 176 -27.24 0.66 5.92
N LYS A 177 -28.25 1.25 6.57
CA LYS A 177 -29.16 0.55 7.48
C LYS A 177 -29.98 -0.46 6.66
N GLY A 178 -29.59 -1.72 6.67
CA GLY A 178 -30.53 -2.82 6.43
C GLY A 178 -30.04 -4.11 5.77
N GLY A 179 -28.87 -4.14 5.12
CA GLY A 179 -28.43 -5.34 4.39
C GLY A 179 -27.54 -6.31 5.18
N LEU A 180 -27.65 -7.62 4.91
CA LEU A 180 -26.66 -8.63 5.34
C LEU A 180 -25.24 -8.24 4.91
N MET A 181 -25.12 -7.73 3.68
CA MET A 181 -23.89 -7.16 3.14
C MET A 181 -23.39 -5.97 3.95
N ALA A 182 -24.25 -5.03 4.35
CA ALA A 182 -23.84 -3.89 5.18
C ALA A 182 -23.31 -4.31 6.57
N ARG A 183 -23.78 -5.42 7.14
CA ARG A 183 -23.25 -5.99 8.39
C ARG A 183 -21.91 -6.68 8.21
N ILE A 184 -21.76 -7.48 7.14
CA ILE A 184 -20.51 -8.19 6.85
C ILE A 184 -19.43 -7.17 6.48
N PHE A 185 -19.74 -6.25 5.56
CA PHE A 185 -18.86 -5.14 5.22
C PHE A 185 -18.59 -4.26 6.44
N GLY A 186 -19.59 -3.89 7.25
CA GLY A 186 -19.37 -3.11 8.47
C GLY A 186 -18.40 -3.78 9.47
N ARG A 187 -18.48 -5.11 9.64
CA ARG A 187 -17.53 -5.86 10.49
C ARG A 187 -16.13 -5.90 9.90
N LEU A 188 -16.00 -6.16 8.60
CA LEU A 188 -14.71 -6.20 7.91
C LEU A 188 -14.08 -4.79 7.85
N PHE A 189 -14.90 -3.77 7.64
CA PHE A 189 -14.52 -2.36 7.76
C PHE A 189 -13.99 -2.09 9.17
N ASN A 190 -14.69 -2.49 10.24
CA ASN A 190 -14.23 -2.25 11.62
C ASN A 190 -12.95 -2.99 12.03
N LEU A 191 -12.48 -3.99 11.28
CA LEU A 191 -11.21 -4.64 11.59
C LEU A 191 -10.01 -3.69 11.42
N VAL A 192 -10.05 -2.74 10.49
CA VAL A 192 -8.93 -1.83 10.18
C VAL A 192 -9.15 -0.44 10.79
N ASP A 193 -9.04 -0.33 12.12
CA ASP A 193 -9.27 0.93 12.85
C ASP A 193 -8.00 1.70 13.21
N LYS A 194 -6.81 1.15 12.95
CA LYS A 194 -5.52 1.81 13.22
C LYS A 194 -4.61 1.63 12.01
N SER A 195 -3.72 2.60 11.74
CA SER A 195 -2.80 2.54 10.61
C SER A 195 -1.93 1.27 10.60
N TRP A 196 -1.53 0.76 11.78
CA TRP A 196 -0.72 -0.46 11.87
C TRP A 196 -1.46 -1.73 11.45
N HIS A 197 -2.80 -1.75 11.47
CA HIS A 197 -3.59 -2.88 10.96
C HIS A 197 -3.37 -3.10 9.45
N MET A 198 -2.76 -2.14 8.75
CA MET A 198 -2.36 -2.33 7.36
C MET A 198 -1.15 -3.26 7.19
N TYR A 199 -0.38 -3.52 8.25
CA TYR A 199 0.73 -4.48 8.18
C TYR A 199 0.26 -5.90 7.83
N PRO A 200 -0.67 -6.53 8.57
CA PRO A 200 -1.17 -7.86 8.19
C PRO A 200 -1.90 -7.85 6.84
N VAL A 201 -2.56 -6.75 6.46
CA VAL A 201 -3.18 -6.63 5.13
C VAL A 201 -2.11 -6.65 4.03
N GLY A 202 -1.07 -5.81 4.16
CA GLY A 202 0.05 -5.79 3.23
C GLY A 202 0.78 -7.13 3.15
N PHE A 203 0.96 -7.81 4.29
CA PHE A 203 1.54 -9.15 4.34
C PHE A 203 0.73 -10.16 3.52
N LEU A 204 -0.61 -10.13 3.64
CA LEU A 204 -1.49 -10.99 2.86
C LEU A 204 -1.47 -10.66 1.36
N PHE A 205 -1.32 -9.39 1.00
CA PHE A 205 -1.17 -8.97 -0.40
C PHE A 205 0.17 -9.43 -0.99
N GLY A 206 1.25 -9.34 -0.22
CA GLY A 206 2.56 -9.81 -0.64
C GLY A 206 2.72 -11.33 -0.69
N LEU A 207 1.70 -12.11 -0.29
CA LEU A 207 1.70 -13.56 -0.50
C LEU A 207 1.66 -13.92 -1.99
N GLY A 208 1.30 -12.98 -2.87
CA GLY A 208 1.51 -13.12 -4.31
C GLY A 208 2.99 -13.38 -4.59
N PHE A 209 3.34 -14.63 -4.88
CA PHE A 209 4.73 -15.09 -4.97
C PHE A 209 5.47 -14.54 -6.19
N ASP A 210 4.76 -13.92 -7.13
CA ASP A 210 5.30 -13.36 -8.37
C ASP A 210 6.36 -12.29 -8.11
N THR A 211 6.08 -11.33 -7.22
CA THR A 211 7.01 -10.24 -6.86
C THR A 211 8.26 -10.78 -6.16
N ALA A 212 8.09 -11.71 -5.22
CA ALA A 212 9.21 -12.33 -4.52
C ALA A 212 10.10 -13.13 -5.46
N THR A 213 9.49 -13.80 -6.44
CA THR A 213 10.19 -14.57 -7.47
C THR A 213 10.92 -13.65 -8.44
N GLU A 214 10.30 -12.57 -8.89
CA GLU A 214 10.94 -11.57 -9.77
C GLU A 214 12.20 -10.98 -9.13
N ILE A 215 12.10 -10.52 -7.88
CA ILE A 215 13.24 -9.94 -7.17
C ILE A 215 14.29 -10.99 -6.77
N GLY A 216 13.84 -12.18 -6.34
CA GLY A 216 14.73 -13.28 -5.99
C GLY A 216 15.55 -13.78 -7.19
N LEU A 217 14.91 -14.02 -8.33
CA LEU A 217 15.57 -14.45 -9.57
C LEU A 217 16.45 -13.35 -10.18
N LEU A 218 16.04 -12.10 -10.09
CA LEU A 218 16.86 -10.96 -10.49
C LEU A 218 18.15 -10.92 -9.66
N GLY A 219 18.08 -11.15 -8.35
CA GLY A 219 19.25 -11.26 -7.48
C GLY A 219 20.15 -12.45 -7.81
N ILE A 220 19.58 -13.64 -8.05
CA ILE A 220 20.34 -14.83 -8.44
C ILE A 220 21.03 -14.64 -9.80
N SER A 221 20.33 -14.07 -10.78
CA SER A 221 20.87 -13.88 -12.14
C SER A 221 22.02 -12.87 -12.14
N ALA A 222 21.88 -11.78 -11.39
CA ALA A 222 22.91 -10.77 -11.24
C ALA A 222 24.18 -11.34 -10.58
N THR A 223 24.00 -12.18 -9.55
CA THR A 223 25.10 -12.77 -8.79
C THR A 223 25.73 -14.00 -9.45
N SER A 224 24.97 -14.77 -10.23
CA SER A 224 25.53 -15.89 -11.02
C SER A 224 26.46 -15.41 -12.13
N ALA A 225 26.16 -14.23 -12.70
CA ALA A 225 27.03 -13.55 -13.67
C ALA A 225 28.32 -12.96 -13.05
N SER A 226 28.38 -12.86 -11.71
CA SER A 226 29.51 -12.28 -10.98
C SER A 226 29.97 -13.25 -9.88
N HIS A 227 30.88 -14.17 -10.24
CA HIS A 227 31.34 -15.25 -9.38
C HIS A 227 31.64 -14.82 -7.92
N GLY A 228 31.04 -15.50 -6.95
CA GLY A 228 31.46 -15.45 -5.53
C GLY A 228 30.68 -14.52 -4.60
N ILE A 229 29.45 -14.12 -4.95
CA ILE A 229 28.67 -13.20 -4.11
C ILE A 229 27.95 -13.93 -2.97
N SER A 230 28.00 -13.35 -1.78
CA SER A 230 27.38 -13.87 -0.57
C SER A 230 25.85 -13.72 -0.59
N LEU A 231 25.14 -14.58 0.15
CA LEU A 231 23.70 -14.44 0.37
C LEU A 231 23.33 -13.07 0.96
N TRP A 232 24.24 -12.48 1.75
CA TRP A 232 24.06 -11.13 2.32
C TRP A 232 23.95 -10.06 1.24
N SER A 233 24.82 -10.10 0.24
CA SER A 233 24.80 -9.12 -0.85
C SER A 233 23.56 -9.29 -1.74
N ILE A 234 23.03 -10.51 -1.92
CA ILE A 234 21.75 -10.74 -2.66
C ILE A 234 20.58 -10.00 -1.98
N MET A 235 20.60 -9.85 -0.65
CA MET A 235 19.52 -9.18 0.10
C MET A 235 19.46 -7.66 -0.10
N VAL A 236 20.46 -7.06 -0.74
CA VAL A 236 20.40 -5.65 -1.16
C VAL A 236 19.22 -5.40 -2.11
N PHE A 237 18.94 -6.33 -3.03
CA PHE A 237 17.86 -6.17 -4.03
C PHE A 237 16.45 -6.10 -3.40
N PRO A 238 16.00 -7.05 -2.57
CA PRO A 238 14.69 -6.96 -1.93
C PRO A 238 14.60 -5.81 -0.92
N VAL A 239 15.70 -5.39 -0.30
CA VAL A 239 15.70 -4.20 0.57
C VAL A 239 15.53 -2.91 -0.24
N LEU A 240 16.22 -2.76 -1.38
CA LEU A 240 16.01 -1.63 -2.30
C LEU A 240 14.58 -1.58 -2.84
N PHE A 241 14.05 -2.74 -3.23
CA PHE A 241 12.64 -2.87 -3.62
C PHE A 241 11.70 -2.37 -2.50
N ALA A 242 11.92 -2.85 -1.27
CA ALA A 242 11.09 -2.51 -0.12
C ALA A 242 11.11 -1.00 0.22
N VAL A 243 12.28 -0.36 0.22
CA VAL A 243 12.38 1.08 0.54
C VAL A 243 11.83 1.97 -0.57
N GLY A 244 11.91 1.53 -1.83
CA GLY A 244 11.28 2.20 -2.97
C GLY A 244 9.76 2.13 -2.88
N MET A 245 9.22 0.92 -2.66
CA MET A 245 7.78 0.71 -2.45
C MET A 245 7.25 1.51 -1.27
N ALA A 246 7.93 1.43 -0.11
CA ALA A 246 7.51 2.12 1.11
C ALA A 246 7.49 3.65 0.95
N LEU A 247 8.38 4.20 0.13
CA LEU A 247 8.35 5.62 -0.20
C LEU A 247 7.09 5.99 -0.98
N ILE A 248 6.79 5.28 -2.07
CA ILE A 248 5.65 5.59 -2.94
C ILE A 248 4.31 5.32 -2.24
N ASP A 249 4.15 4.18 -1.57
CA ASP A 249 2.92 3.87 -0.81
C ASP A 249 2.64 4.92 0.27
N SER A 250 3.70 5.43 0.92
CA SER A 250 3.57 6.49 1.92
C SER A 250 3.21 7.84 1.28
N LEU A 251 3.78 8.16 0.11
CA LEU A 251 3.43 9.36 -0.65
C LEU A 251 1.98 9.31 -1.15
N ASP A 252 1.51 8.16 -1.67
CA ASP A 252 0.11 7.96 -2.06
C ASP A 252 -0.82 8.25 -0.88
N ASN A 253 -0.55 7.67 0.30
CA ASN A 253 -1.29 7.97 1.51
C ASN A 253 -1.33 9.47 1.84
N PHE A 254 -0.20 10.18 1.73
CA PHE A 254 -0.16 11.63 1.97
C PHE A 254 -0.97 12.44 0.96
N VAL A 255 -0.90 12.08 -0.33
CA VAL A 255 -1.71 12.69 -1.39
C VAL A 255 -3.19 12.48 -1.10
N MET A 256 -3.60 11.26 -0.72
CA MET A 256 -4.98 10.94 -0.40
C MET A 256 -5.48 11.68 0.85
N ILE A 257 -4.66 11.80 1.89
CA ILE A 257 -5.01 12.63 3.06
C ILE A 257 -5.25 14.10 2.66
N GLY A 258 -4.42 14.64 1.76
CA GLY A 258 -4.59 15.98 1.22
C GLY A 258 -5.88 16.13 0.40
N ALA A 259 -6.11 15.21 -0.54
CA ALA A 259 -7.27 15.19 -1.43
C ALA A 259 -8.58 15.07 -0.66
N TYR A 260 -8.66 14.12 0.28
CA TYR A 260 -9.84 13.95 1.13
C TYR A 260 -10.02 15.09 2.11
N GLY A 261 -8.93 15.59 2.72
CA GLY A 261 -8.98 16.77 3.59
C GLY A 261 -9.55 17.99 2.88
N TRP A 262 -9.18 18.19 1.61
CA TRP A 262 -9.74 19.21 0.75
C TRP A 262 -11.21 18.95 0.38
N ALA A 263 -11.57 17.70 0.05
CA ALA A 263 -12.95 17.34 -0.29
C ALA A 263 -13.92 17.48 0.89
N PHE A 264 -13.50 17.15 2.11
CA PHE A 264 -14.31 17.30 3.32
C PHE A 264 -14.49 18.76 3.77
N SER A 265 -13.67 19.69 3.28
CA SER A 265 -13.78 21.13 3.60
C SER A 265 -14.94 21.84 2.88
N LYS A 266 -15.57 21.24 1.85
CA LYS A 266 -16.71 21.82 1.12
C LYS A 266 -17.75 20.77 0.69
N PRO A 267 -19.02 20.82 1.17
CA PRO A 267 -20.05 19.81 0.90
C PRO A 267 -20.32 19.52 -0.59
N VAL A 268 -20.29 20.54 -1.44
CA VAL A 268 -20.55 20.43 -2.90
C VAL A 268 -19.42 19.69 -3.63
N ARG A 269 -18.20 19.64 -3.08
CA ARG A 269 -17.03 19.00 -3.72
C ARG A 269 -16.93 17.50 -3.45
N LYS A 270 -17.67 16.98 -2.45
CA LYS A 270 -17.75 15.55 -2.11
C LYS A 270 -18.33 14.69 -3.25
N LEU A 271 -19.09 15.31 -4.16
CA LEU A 271 -19.74 14.69 -5.32
C LEU A 271 -18.87 14.58 -6.57
N TYR A 272 -17.77 15.34 -6.67
CA TYR A 272 -16.89 15.34 -7.85
C TYR A 272 -15.67 14.44 -7.71
N TYR A 273 -15.34 14.00 -6.50
CA TYR A 273 -14.09 13.27 -6.19
C TYR A 273 -14.31 11.77 -5.91
N ASN A 274 -15.55 11.34 -5.67
CA ASN A 274 -15.91 9.92 -5.66
C ASN A 274 -16.48 9.54 -7.02
#